data_AF-A0A6G4TWY0-F1
#
_entry.id   AF-A0A6G4TWY0-F1
#
_cell.length_a   1.000
_cell.length_b   1.000
_cell.length_c   1.000
_cell.angle_alpha   90.00
_cell.angle_beta   90.00
_cell.angle_gamma   90.00
#
_symmetry.space_group_name_H-M   'P 1'
#
loop_
_entity.id
_entity.type
_entity.pdbx_description
1 polymer ?
#
loop_
_entity_poly.entity_id
_entity_poly.type
_entity_poly.pdbx_seq_one_letter_code
_entity_poly.pdbx_strand_id
1 'polypeptide(L)'
;MKRPLIAGAVCLATTTALLLTGAAPQAASDDLCDNLTELRLDSLALGDLSSDSSKDDVKESYDDVQDDWEDVRDDLGEVNSNARDAVQKAADDLRNTYADLPDDASVREIVSTLRPEARQLGQELRDAASDVRC
;
A
#
# COMPACT_ATOMS: atom_id res chain seq x y z
N MET A 1 9.17 24.05 66.16
CA MET A 1 9.72 24.97 65.14
C MET A 1 9.13 24.59 63.78
N LYS A 2 8.59 25.58 63.06
CA LYS A 2 8.26 25.65 61.62
C LYS A 2 7.08 24.82 61.06
N ARG A 3 5.91 25.44 61.09
CA ARG A 3 4.97 25.68 59.95
C ARG A 3 4.73 27.21 59.93
N PRO A 4 4.20 27.91 58.88
CA PRO A 4 3.28 27.47 57.80
C PRO A 4 3.44 28.24 56.44
N LEU A 5 2.34 28.36 55.66
CA LEU A 5 2.01 29.17 54.44
C LEU A 5 2.03 28.34 53.13
N ILE A 6 0.94 27.98 52.43
CA ILE A 6 -0.28 28.63 51.89
C ILE A 6 -0.05 29.61 50.72
N ALA A 7 -0.77 29.31 49.62
CA ALA A 7 -1.24 30.14 48.50
C ALA A 7 -0.31 30.44 47.31
N GLY A 8 -0.81 30.13 46.10
CA GLY A 8 -0.76 31.08 45.00
C GLY A 8 -0.70 30.50 43.57
N ALA A 9 -1.58 31.07 42.73
CA ALA A 9 -1.57 31.13 41.25
C ALA A 9 -2.05 29.87 40.48
N VAL A 10 -3.29 29.82 39.99
CA VAL A 10 -3.96 30.59 38.90
C VAL A 10 -3.65 30.05 37.51
N CYS A 11 -4.73 29.74 36.80
CA CYS A 11 -4.87 29.23 35.44
C CYS A 11 -4.00 29.95 34.39
N LEU A 12 -3.47 29.16 33.44
CA LEU A 12 -3.50 29.56 32.04
C LEU A 12 -4.06 28.41 31.21
N ALA A 13 -5.24 28.66 30.65
CA ALA A 13 -5.72 27.98 29.47
C ALA A 13 -4.75 28.29 28.32
N THR A 14 -4.19 27.25 27.72
CA THR A 14 -3.72 27.34 26.33
C THR A 14 -4.59 26.40 25.52
N THR A 15 -5.66 26.99 24.99
CA THR A 15 -6.27 26.59 23.73
C THR A 15 -5.19 26.58 22.65
N THR A 16 -4.77 25.41 22.21
CA THR A 16 -4.07 25.22 20.94
C THR A 16 -5.07 24.54 20.01
N ALA A 17 -5.92 25.35 19.38
CA ALA A 17 -5.81 25.65 17.96
C ALA A 17 -6.11 24.41 17.11
N LEU A 18 -7.39 24.29 16.74
CA LEU A 18 -7.85 23.53 15.59
C LEU A 18 -7.18 24.15 14.35
N LEU A 19 -6.02 23.62 13.97
CA LEU A 19 -5.36 23.92 12.71
C LEU A 19 -5.59 22.71 11.81
N LEU A 20 -6.42 22.91 10.78
CA LEU A 20 -6.41 22.20 9.49
C LEU A 20 -5.65 20.87 9.53
N THR A 21 -6.30 19.81 9.97
CA THR A 21 -5.71 18.47 10.07
C THR A 21 -5.51 17.91 8.66
N GLY A 22 -4.40 18.25 8.01
CA GLY A 22 -3.69 17.24 7.23
C GLY A 22 -3.19 16.24 8.25
N ALA A 23 -3.86 15.09 8.37
CA ALA A 23 -3.42 14.03 9.27
C ALA A 23 -1.96 13.69 8.91
N ALA A 24 -1.05 13.84 9.86
CA ALA A 24 0.30 13.34 9.67
C ALA A 24 0.24 11.80 9.51
N PRO A 25 1.11 11.22 8.68
CA PRO A 25 1.23 9.77 8.55
C PRO A 25 1.25 9.07 9.91
N GLN A 26 0.33 8.14 10.12
CA GLN A 26 0.32 7.27 11.30
C GLN A 26 1.37 6.17 11.12
N ALA A 27 1.89 5.58 12.20
CA ALA A 27 2.75 4.41 12.06
C ALA A 27 1.86 3.16 12.00
N ALA A 28 2.02 2.35 10.97
CA ALA A 28 1.36 1.04 10.81
C ALA A 28 1.95 -0.02 11.75
N SER A 29 1.28 -1.16 11.82
CA SER A 29 1.85 -2.40 12.36
C SER A 29 3.04 -2.88 11.51
N ASP A 30 3.95 -3.65 12.13
CA ASP A 30 5.07 -4.28 11.42
C ASP A 30 4.53 -5.23 10.33
N ASP A 31 3.47 -6.00 10.64
CA ASP A 31 2.83 -6.93 9.70
C ASP A 31 2.30 -6.20 8.44
N LEU A 32 1.62 -5.06 8.60
CA LEU A 32 1.17 -4.28 7.44
C LEU A 32 2.34 -3.74 6.61
N CYS A 33 3.42 -3.30 7.27
CA CYS A 33 4.61 -2.83 6.55
C CYS A 33 5.31 -3.94 5.77
N ASP A 34 5.38 -5.15 6.34
CA ASP A 34 5.95 -6.32 5.67
C ASP A 34 5.06 -6.72 4.49
N ASN A 35 3.74 -6.86 4.68
CA ASN A 35 2.79 -7.22 3.62
C ASN A 35 2.79 -6.19 2.47
N LEU A 36 2.81 -4.88 2.75
CA LEU A 36 2.92 -3.84 1.72
C LEU A 36 4.24 -3.91 0.95
N THR A 37 5.31 -4.34 1.62
CA THR A 37 6.63 -4.49 1.01
C THR A 37 6.68 -5.72 0.11
N GLU A 38 6.18 -6.87 0.58
CA GLU A 38 6.09 -8.12 -0.18
C GLU A 38 5.25 -7.91 -1.45
N LEU A 39 4.02 -7.42 -1.30
CA LEU A 39 3.14 -7.14 -2.44
C LEU A 39 3.80 -6.21 -3.47
N ARG A 40 4.54 -5.21 -2.99
CA ARG A 40 5.27 -4.29 -3.88
C ARG A 40 6.40 -4.99 -4.61
N LEU A 41 7.16 -5.86 -3.95
CA LEU A 41 8.25 -6.59 -4.57
C LEU A 41 7.72 -7.52 -5.65
N ASP A 42 6.62 -8.22 -5.39
CA ASP A 42 6.03 -9.15 -6.35
C ASP A 42 5.34 -8.41 -7.51
N SER A 43 4.75 -7.25 -7.23
CA SER A 43 4.26 -6.34 -8.29
C SER A 43 5.40 -5.86 -9.20
N LEU A 44 6.59 -5.61 -8.64
CA LEU A 44 7.77 -5.24 -9.43
C LEU A 44 8.33 -6.44 -10.20
N ALA A 45 8.36 -7.63 -9.60
CA ALA A 45 8.78 -8.86 -10.25
C ALA A 45 7.91 -9.16 -11.48
N LEU A 46 6.58 -9.10 -11.33
CA LEU A 46 5.62 -9.23 -12.43
C LEU A 46 5.87 -8.17 -13.51
N GLY A 47 6.10 -6.91 -13.11
CA GLY A 47 6.38 -5.79 -14.00
C GLY A 47 7.75 -5.84 -14.70
N ASP A 48 8.66 -6.69 -14.25
CA ASP A 48 10.02 -6.87 -14.80
C ASP A 48 10.18 -8.17 -15.61
N LEU A 49 9.14 -9.02 -15.66
CA LEU A 49 9.11 -10.17 -16.57
C LEU A 49 9.37 -9.74 -18.02
N SER A 50 10.01 -10.64 -18.77
CA SER A 50 10.42 -10.41 -20.15
C SER A 50 9.68 -11.32 -21.13
N SER A 51 9.82 -11.08 -22.44
CA SER A 51 9.24 -11.96 -23.46
C SER A 51 9.87 -13.36 -23.52
N ASP A 52 11.01 -13.56 -22.85
CA ASP A 52 11.72 -14.84 -22.80
C ASP A 52 11.26 -15.71 -21.62
N SER A 53 10.39 -15.18 -20.74
CA SER A 53 9.76 -15.92 -19.65
C SER A 53 8.77 -16.97 -20.18
N SER A 54 8.37 -17.90 -19.34
CA SER A 54 7.32 -18.86 -19.65
C SER A 54 5.93 -18.31 -19.30
N LYS A 55 4.85 -18.93 -19.79
CA LYS A 55 3.48 -18.62 -19.33
C LYS A 55 3.29 -18.98 -17.85
N ASP A 56 3.98 -20.02 -17.39
CA ASP A 56 3.93 -20.45 -16.00
C ASP A 56 4.61 -19.41 -15.09
N ASP A 57 5.73 -18.81 -15.52
CA ASP A 57 6.43 -17.75 -14.78
C ASP A 57 5.52 -16.53 -14.59
N VAL A 58 4.76 -16.16 -15.63
CA VAL A 58 3.78 -15.07 -15.52
C VAL A 58 2.67 -15.44 -14.55
N LYS A 59 2.15 -16.67 -14.66
CA LYS A 59 1.07 -17.13 -13.79
C LYS A 59 1.50 -17.15 -12.33
N GLU A 60 2.66 -17.74 -12.03
CA GLU A 60 3.24 -17.79 -10.69
C GLU A 60 3.41 -16.39 -10.13
N SER A 61 4.09 -15.50 -10.86
CA SER A 61 4.29 -14.11 -10.42
C SER A 61 2.98 -13.31 -10.27
N TYR A 62 1.94 -13.63 -11.04
CA TYR A 62 0.62 -13.01 -10.87
C TYR A 62 -0.13 -13.59 -9.66
N ASP A 63 -0.05 -14.90 -9.44
CA ASP A 63 -0.66 -15.57 -8.29
C ASP A 63 -0.01 -15.03 -6.99
N ASP A 64 1.31 -14.88 -6.95
CA ASP A 64 2.03 -14.26 -5.82
C ASP A 64 1.49 -12.85 -5.49
N VAL A 65 1.32 -12.00 -6.52
CA VAL A 65 0.71 -10.66 -6.35
C VAL A 65 -0.73 -10.73 -5.83
N GLN A 66 -1.50 -11.74 -6.22
CA GLN A 66 -2.87 -11.89 -5.73
C GLN A 66 -2.90 -12.36 -4.28
N ASP A 67 -2.06 -13.31 -3.90
CA ASP A 67 -1.97 -13.82 -2.53
C ASP A 67 -1.55 -12.70 -1.57
N ASP A 68 -0.48 -11.97 -1.89
CA ASP A 68 -0.01 -10.82 -1.10
C ASP A 68 -1.05 -9.67 -1.07
N TRP A 69 -1.85 -9.52 -2.13
CA TRP A 69 -2.95 -8.55 -2.15
C TRP A 69 -4.05 -8.93 -1.16
N GLU A 70 -4.35 -10.22 -1.01
CA GLU A 70 -5.32 -10.66 -0.01
C GLU A 70 -4.85 -10.34 1.42
N ASP A 71 -3.56 -10.51 1.70
CA ASP A 71 -2.95 -10.18 3.00
C ASP A 71 -2.98 -8.67 3.28
N VAL A 72 -2.63 -7.83 2.30
CA VAL A 72 -2.69 -6.36 2.44
C VAL A 72 -4.13 -5.85 2.57
N ARG A 73 -5.06 -6.41 1.79
CA ARG A 73 -6.45 -5.90 1.71
C ARG A 73 -7.15 -5.89 3.06
N ASP A 74 -6.88 -6.90 3.89
CA ASP A 74 -7.54 -7.05 5.18
C ASP A 74 -7.01 -6.00 6.21
N ASP A 75 -5.77 -5.52 6.04
CA ASP A 75 -5.11 -4.55 6.92
C ASP A 75 -5.10 -3.09 6.39
N LEU A 76 -5.58 -2.87 5.17
CA LEU A 76 -5.69 -1.55 4.53
C LEU A 76 -6.57 -0.53 5.29
N GLY A 77 -7.27 -0.95 6.34
CA GLY A 77 -8.00 -0.06 7.24
C GLY A 77 -7.11 0.96 7.97
N GLU A 78 -5.81 0.69 8.09
CA GLU A 78 -4.82 1.59 8.70
C GLU A 78 -4.31 2.67 7.73
N VAL A 79 -4.56 2.51 6.44
CA VAL A 79 -4.16 3.46 5.39
C VAL A 79 -5.24 4.54 5.23
N ASN A 80 -4.84 5.77 4.90
CA ASN A 80 -5.84 6.81 4.61
C ASN A 80 -6.70 6.41 3.40
N SER A 81 -7.94 6.90 3.35
CA SER A 81 -8.92 6.45 2.35
C SER A 81 -8.47 6.66 0.91
N ASN A 82 -7.72 7.73 0.61
CA ASN A 82 -7.29 8.01 -0.75
C ASN A 82 -6.25 7.00 -1.23
N ALA A 83 -5.22 6.75 -0.41
CA ALA A 83 -4.18 5.77 -0.74
C ALA A 83 -4.75 4.35 -0.76
N ARG A 84 -5.64 4.00 0.18
CA ARG A 84 -6.36 2.72 0.17
C ARG A 84 -7.15 2.52 -1.13
N ASP A 85 -7.97 3.50 -1.50
CA ASP A 85 -8.82 3.39 -2.69
C ASP A 85 -7.96 3.34 -3.97
N ALA A 86 -6.80 4.00 -3.99
CA ALA A 86 -5.86 3.95 -5.11
C ALA A 86 -5.17 2.58 -5.23
N VAL A 87 -4.68 2.01 -4.13
CA VAL A 87 -4.11 0.64 -4.11
C VAL A 87 -5.17 -0.37 -4.55
N GLN A 88 -6.38 -0.31 -3.99
CA GLN A 88 -7.46 -1.21 -4.35
C GLN A 88 -7.81 -1.10 -5.84
N LYS A 89 -7.89 0.12 -6.37
CA LYS A 89 -8.14 0.33 -7.80
C LYS A 89 -7.02 -0.28 -8.66
N ALA A 90 -5.76 -0.06 -8.31
CA ALA A 90 -4.64 -0.59 -9.08
C ALA A 90 -4.59 -2.13 -9.05
N ALA A 91 -4.89 -2.76 -7.90
CA ALA A 91 -4.99 -4.21 -7.78
C ALA A 91 -6.17 -4.76 -8.61
N ASP A 92 -7.32 -4.10 -8.57
CA ASP A 92 -8.49 -4.46 -9.39
C ASP A 92 -8.19 -4.32 -10.89
N ASP A 93 -7.51 -3.24 -11.31
CA ASP A 93 -7.14 -3.01 -12.71
C ASP A 93 -6.16 -4.09 -13.20
N LEU A 94 -5.15 -4.47 -12.40
CA LEU A 94 -4.25 -5.57 -12.71
C LEU A 94 -5.01 -6.90 -12.85
N ARG A 95 -5.89 -7.23 -11.88
CA ARG A 95 -6.70 -8.45 -11.91
C ARG A 95 -7.58 -8.51 -13.16
N ASN A 96 -8.28 -7.42 -13.46
CA ASN A 96 -9.18 -7.36 -14.62
C ASN A 96 -8.38 -7.49 -15.91
N THR A 97 -7.24 -6.82 -16.00
CA THR A 97 -6.34 -6.90 -17.17
C THR A 97 -5.84 -8.33 -17.37
N TYR A 98 -5.47 -9.04 -16.30
CA TYR A 98 -5.08 -10.45 -16.37
C TYR A 98 -6.23 -11.35 -16.82
N ALA A 99 -7.43 -11.14 -16.28
CA ALA A 99 -8.62 -11.92 -16.63
C ALA A 99 -9.09 -11.70 -18.09
N ASP A 100 -8.82 -10.52 -18.65
CA ASP A 100 -9.18 -10.17 -20.02
C ASP A 100 -8.16 -10.67 -21.07
N LEU A 101 -7.05 -11.28 -20.64
CA LEU A 101 -6.06 -11.85 -21.56
C LEU A 101 -6.65 -13.01 -22.36
N PRO A 102 -6.45 -13.05 -23.70
CA PRO A 102 -6.80 -14.22 -24.49
C PRO A 102 -6.00 -15.47 -24.06
N ASP A 103 -6.65 -16.63 -24.00
CA ASP A 103 -5.99 -17.91 -23.68
C ASP A 103 -4.79 -18.22 -24.60
N ASP A 104 -4.88 -17.80 -25.86
CA ASP A 104 -3.86 -18.00 -26.90
C ASP A 104 -2.85 -16.85 -27.01
N ALA A 105 -2.94 -15.83 -26.15
CA ALA A 105 -1.99 -14.71 -26.14
C ALA A 105 -0.55 -15.21 -25.99
N SER A 106 0.37 -14.58 -26.71
CA SER A 106 1.80 -14.85 -26.58
C SER A 106 2.33 -14.29 -25.25
N VAL A 107 3.42 -14.85 -24.71
CA VAL A 107 4.06 -14.31 -23.49
C VAL A 107 4.43 -12.84 -23.68
N ARG A 108 4.88 -12.45 -24.87
CA ARG A 108 5.19 -11.05 -25.20
C ARG A 108 3.98 -10.14 -25.03
N GLU A 109 2.81 -10.55 -25.53
CA GLU A 109 1.57 -9.78 -25.38
C GLU A 109 1.15 -9.71 -23.92
N ILE A 110 1.15 -10.86 -23.23
CA ILE A 110 0.79 -10.94 -21.81
C ILE A 110 1.66 -9.98 -20.98
N VAL A 111 2.98 -10.10 -21.08
CA VAL A 111 3.93 -9.24 -20.35
C VAL A 111 3.79 -7.77 -20.73
N SER A 112 3.55 -7.47 -22.02
CA SER A 112 3.34 -6.08 -22.46
C SER A 112 2.07 -5.47 -21.89
N THR A 113 1.04 -6.29 -21.68
CA THR A 113 -0.27 -5.86 -21.20
C THR A 113 -0.29 -5.72 -19.67
N LEU A 114 0.33 -6.65 -18.93
CA LEU A 114 0.34 -6.62 -17.46
C LEU A 114 1.34 -5.61 -16.86
N ARG A 115 2.46 -5.38 -17.54
CA ARG A 115 3.54 -4.50 -17.05
C ARG A 115 3.10 -3.11 -16.59
N PRO A 116 2.29 -2.34 -17.35
CA PRO A 116 1.85 -1.03 -16.88
C PRO A 116 1.05 -1.12 -15.58
N GLU A 117 0.13 -2.08 -15.46
CA GLU A 117 -0.71 -2.26 -14.27
C GLU A 117 0.10 -2.71 -13.05
N ALA A 118 1.02 -3.67 -13.22
CA ALA A 118 1.91 -4.12 -12.16
C ALA A 118 2.82 -2.99 -11.64
N ARG A 119 3.31 -2.12 -12.54
CA ARG A 119 4.09 -0.94 -12.16
C ARG A 119 3.25 0.13 -11.47
N GLN A 120 2.00 0.31 -11.88
CA GLN A 120 1.06 1.21 -11.23
C GLN A 120 0.78 0.74 -9.81
N LEU A 121 0.43 -0.53 -9.63
CA LEU A 121 0.22 -1.13 -8.30
C LEU A 121 1.45 -0.95 -7.41
N GLY A 122 2.65 -1.29 -7.92
CA GLY A 122 3.90 -1.07 -7.19
C GLY A 122 4.17 0.38 -6.81
N GLN A 123 3.63 1.37 -7.54
CA GLN A 123 3.71 2.80 -7.19
C GLN A 123 2.70 3.15 -6.09
N GLU A 124 1.45 2.75 -6.22
CA GLU A 124 0.44 3.03 -5.19
C GLU A 124 0.82 2.40 -3.84
N LEU A 125 1.45 1.21 -3.85
CA LEU A 125 1.95 0.56 -2.63
C LEU A 125 3.10 1.35 -1.98
N ARG A 126 3.97 1.98 -2.78
CA ARG A 126 5.01 2.88 -2.24
C ARG A 126 4.40 4.09 -1.53
N ASP A 127 3.37 4.66 -2.15
CA ASP A 127 2.73 5.85 -1.64
C ASP A 127 1.93 5.50 -0.37
N ALA A 128 1.22 4.37 -0.36
CA ALA A 128 0.55 3.84 0.82
C ALA A 128 1.51 3.54 1.97
N ALA A 129 2.63 2.86 1.71
CA ALA A 129 3.68 2.59 2.70
C ALA A 129 4.20 3.89 3.33
N SER A 130 4.46 4.91 2.50
CA SER A 130 4.91 6.23 2.97
C SER A 130 3.86 6.93 3.85
N ASP A 131 2.59 6.77 3.52
CA ASP A 131 1.45 7.33 4.26
C ASP A 131 1.24 6.68 5.63
N VAL A 132 1.71 5.46 5.83
CA VAL A 132 1.68 4.75 7.12
C VAL A 132 3.06 4.55 7.78
N ARG A 133 4.07 5.29 7.30
CA ARG A 133 5.44 5.31 7.84
C ARG A 133 6.10 3.94 7.94
N CYS A 134 5.84 3.11 6.95
CA CYS A 134 6.80 2.14 6.46
C CYS A 134 7.83 2.91 5.60
#